data_AF-A0A660UHV7-F1
#
_entry.id   AF-A0A660UHV7-F1
#
_cell.length_a   1.000
_cell.length_b   1.000
_cell.length_c   1.000
_cell.angle_alpha   90.00
_cell.angle_beta   90.00
_cell.angle_gamma   90.00
#
_symmetry.space_group_name_H-M   'P 1'
#
loop_
_entity.id
_entity.type
_entity.pdbx_description
1 polymer ?
#
loop_
_entity_poly.entity_id
_entity_poly.type
_entity_poly.pdbx_seq_one_letter_code
_entity_poly.pdbx_strand_id
1 'polypeptide(L)'
;GEPKGRRLWAALISVFAPGVGQRLLRRGGRGILILLAFGAGVLISYVNFTVKGEMTVYAFSEGKRLMFKPVKALIFTGAAQALAAWVYGVIDALRGRR
;
A
#
# COMPACT_ATOMS: atom_id res chain seq x y z
N GLY A 1 20.65 9.02 -18.27
CA GLY A 1 20.55 8.39 -16.94
C GLY A 1 20.60 9.43 -15.84
N GLU A 2 19.82 9.26 -14.76
CA GLU A 2 19.86 10.18 -13.60
C GLU A 2 21.14 10.02 -12.76
N PRO A 3 21.63 11.10 -12.11
CA PRO A 3 22.82 11.05 -11.27
C PRO A 3 22.67 10.02 -10.15
N LYS A 4 23.74 9.26 -9.86
CA LYS A 4 23.75 8.21 -8.82
C LYS A 4 23.27 8.72 -7.46
N GLY A 5 23.66 9.93 -7.07
CA GLY A 5 23.21 10.57 -5.82
C GLY A 5 21.70 10.83 -5.79
N ARG A 6 21.09 11.22 -6.92
CA ARG A 6 19.65 11.49 -6.98
C ARG A 6 18.80 10.23 -6.80
N ARG A 7 19.29 9.10 -7.34
CA ARG A 7 18.66 7.78 -7.16
C ARG A 7 18.74 7.29 -5.72
N LEU A 8 19.88 7.52 -5.06
CA LEU A 8 20.06 7.17 -3.65
C LEU A 8 19.12 7.98 -2.75
N TRP A 9 19.03 9.30 -2.96
CA TRP A 9 18.10 10.16 -2.24
C TRP A 9 16.64 9.77 -2.46
N ALA A 10 16.25 9.48 -3.70
CA ALA A 10 14.92 8.97 -4.00
C ALA A 10 14.64 7.65 -3.28
N ALA A 11 15.61 6.72 -3.24
CA ALA A 11 15.44 5.46 -2.53
C ALA A 11 15.29 5.66 -1.02
N LEU A 12 16.12 6.50 -0.40
CA LEU A 12 16.01 6.85 1.02
C LEU A 12 14.64 7.44 1.35
N ILE A 13 14.14 8.35 0.52
CA ILE A 13 12.82 8.94 0.71
C ILE A 13 11.73 7.88 0.53
N SER A 14 11.86 6.97 -0.44
CA SER A 14 10.91 5.86 -0.63
C SER A 14 10.97 4.81 0.47
N VAL A 15 12.05 4.72 1.25
CA VAL A 15 12.10 3.92 2.48
C VAL A 15 11.16 4.52 3.51
N PHE A 16 11.17 5.82 3.75
CA PHE A 16 10.30 6.43 4.76
C PHE A 16 8.87 6.73 4.25
N ALA A 17 8.72 6.96 2.95
CA ALA A 17 7.45 7.37 2.34
C ALA A 17 7.26 6.67 0.97
N PRO A 18 6.49 5.56 0.92
CA PRO A 18 6.29 4.78 -0.30
C PRO A 18 5.82 5.65 -1.47
N GLY A 19 6.53 5.58 -2.60
CA GLY A 19 6.15 6.30 -3.83
C GLY A 19 6.57 7.78 -3.88
N VAL A 20 7.03 8.38 -2.78
CA VAL A 20 7.40 9.81 -2.75
C VAL A 20 8.75 10.07 -3.42
N GLY A 21 9.71 9.15 -3.28
CA GLY A 21 11.02 9.27 -3.94
C GLY A 21 10.93 9.33 -5.46
N GLN A 22 9.90 8.72 -6.05
CA GLN A 22 9.63 8.76 -7.48
C GLN A 22 9.29 10.16 -8.00
N ARG A 23 8.81 11.08 -7.13
CA ARG A 23 8.59 12.49 -7.48
C ARG A 23 9.90 13.19 -7.81
N LEU A 24 10.97 12.89 -7.06
CA LEU A 24 12.32 13.43 -7.33
C LEU A 24 12.88 12.94 -8.66
N LEU A 25 12.52 11.73 -9.07
CA LEU A 25 12.94 11.13 -10.35
C LEU A 25 12.09 11.59 -11.55
N ARG A 26 11.19 12.57 -11.33
CA ARG A 26 10.16 13.03 -12.29
C ARG A 26 9.34 11.85 -12.85
N ARG A 27 9.03 10.86 -12.01
CA ARG A 27 8.20 9.67 -12.30
C ARG A 27 6.94 9.67 -11.44
N GLY A 28 6.28 10.82 -11.36
CA GLY A 28 5.11 11.02 -10.51
C GLY A 28 4.03 9.94 -10.68
N GLY A 29 3.74 9.54 -11.92
CA GLY A 29 2.75 8.49 -12.19
C GLY A 29 3.07 7.13 -11.54
N ARG A 30 4.34 6.69 -11.56
CA ARG A 30 4.75 5.47 -10.86
C ARG A 30 4.69 5.63 -9.35
N GLY A 31 5.08 6.79 -8.84
CA GLY A 31 4.97 7.11 -7.42
C GLY A 31 3.53 7.05 -6.90
N ILE A 32 2.58 7.61 -7.66
CA ILE A 32 1.15 7.55 -7.35
C ILE A 32 0.65 6.10 -7.32
N LEU A 33 1.02 5.28 -8.32
CA LEU A 33 0.63 3.86 -8.33
C LEU A 33 1.17 3.09 -7.12
N ILE A 34 2.43 3.32 -6.75
CA ILE A 34 3.04 2.69 -5.57
C ILE A 34 2.33 3.12 -4.29
N LEU A 35 2.04 4.41 -4.16
CA LEU A 35 1.33 4.95 -3.00
C LEU A 35 -0.10 4.38 -2.89
N LEU A 36 -0.83 4.29 -3.99
CA LEU A 36 -2.17 3.69 -4.04
C LEU A 36 -2.13 2.20 -3.69
N ALA A 37 -1.17 1.44 -4.24
CA ALA A 37 -1.03 0.01 -3.97
C ALA A 37 -0.68 -0.25 -2.49
N PHE A 38 0.22 0.57 -1.92
CA PHE A 38 0.57 0.53 -0.50
C PHE A 38 -0.64 0.88 0.37
N GLY A 39 -1.30 2.00 0.07
CA GLY A 39 -2.48 2.48 0.81
C GLY A 39 -3.63 1.48 0.78
N ALA A 40 -3.88 0.83 -0.35
CA ALA A 40 -4.88 -0.24 -0.46
C ALA A 40 -4.53 -1.44 0.43
N GLY A 41 -3.26 -1.86 0.45
CA GLY A 41 -2.80 -2.95 1.33
C GLY A 41 -2.98 -2.61 2.81
N VAL A 42 -2.57 -1.40 3.21
CA VAL A 42 -2.76 -0.90 4.59
C VAL A 42 -4.24 -0.82 4.94
N LEU A 43 -5.09 -0.31 4.05
CA LEU A 43 -6.53 -0.20 4.29
C LEU A 43 -7.17 -1.58 4.45
N ILE A 44 -6.83 -2.56 3.60
CA ILE A 44 -7.31 -3.94 3.73
C ILE A 44 -6.87 -4.54 5.06
N SER A 45 -5.61 -4.36 5.45
CA SER A 45 -5.12 -4.85 6.74
C SER A 45 -5.78 -4.16 7.93
N TYR A 46 -5.98 -2.84 7.85
CA TYR A 46 -6.62 -2.05 8.90
C TYR A 46 -8.08 -2.41 9.08
N VAL A 47 -8.86 -2.47 7.99
CA VAL A 47 -10.25 -2.92 8.03
C VAL A 47 -10.30 -4.31 8.64
N ASN A 48 -9.52 -5.28 8.16
CA ASN A 48 -9.59 -6.62 8.74
C ASN A 48 -9.09 -6.72 10.20
N PHE A 49 -8.17 -5.84 10.63
CA PHE A 49 -7.71 -5.81 12.01
C PHE A 49 -8.73 -5.17 12.96
N THR A 50 -9.30 -4.03 12.56
CA THR A 50 -10.30 -3.28 13.34
C THR A 50 -11.67 -3.98 13.33
N VAL A 51 -12.02 -4.64 12.22
CA VAL A 51 -13.23 -5.46 12.06
C VAL A 51 -13.14 -6.83 12.76
N LYS A 52 -12.07 -7.09 13.52
CA LYS A 52 -12.08 -8.18 14.51
C LYS A 52 -13.16 -7.98 15.58
N GLY A 53 -13.63 -6.76 15.81
CA GLY A 53 -14.92 -6.52 16.47
C GLY A 53 -16.03 -6.63 15.43
N GLU A 54 -17.00 -7.51 15.67
CA GLU A 54 -18.12 -7.84 14.78
C GLU A 54 -18.73 -6.58 14.12
N MET A 55 -18.37 -6.29 12.88
CA MET A 55 -19.16 -5.34 12.08
C MET A 55 -20.47 -6.02 11.74
N THR A 56 -21.47 -5.75 12.57
CA THR A 56 -22.87 -5.99 12.25
C THR A 56 -23.29 -4.95 11.21
N VAL A 57 -23.15 -5.29 9.93
CA VAL A 57 -23.77 -4.52 8.86
C VAL A 57 -25.28 -4.81 8.94
N TYR A 58 -26.03 -3.89 9.55
CA TYR A 58 -27.48 -3.95 9.56
C TYR A 58 -27.98 -3.68 8.14
N ALA A 59 -28.22 -4.73 7.37
CA ALA A 59 -28.98 -4.63 6.13
C ALA A 59 -30.39 -4.13 6.50
N PHE A 60 -30.67 -2.88 6.16
CA PHE A 60 -31.85 -2.13 6.60
C PHE A 60 -33.20 -2.64 6.06
N SER A 61 -33.24 -3.75 5.29
CA SER A 61 -34.44 -4.12 4.53
C SER A 61 -35.11 -5.45 4.86
N GLU A 62 -34.47 -6.46 5.50
CA GLU A 62 -35.14 -7.78 5.59
C GLU A 62 -34.76 -8.66 6.80
N GLY A 63 -34.33 -8.09 7.94
CA GLY A 63 -34.09 -8.87 9.18
C GLY A 63 -32.99 -9.93 9.11
N LYS A 64 -32.33 -10.12 7.95
CA LYS A 64 -31.18 -11.00 7.77
C LYS A 64 -29.91 -10.28 8.19
N ARG A 65 -29.27 -10.78 9.23
CA ARG A 65 -27.98 -10.31 9.75
C ARG A 65 -26.86 -10.82 8.83
N LEU A 66 -26.25 -9.92 8.05
CA LEU A 66 -25.00 -10.21 7.34
C LEU A 66 -23.84 -9.99 8.33
N MET A 67 -23.43 -11.08 9.00
CA MET A 67 -22.24 -11.08 9.84
C MET A 67 -21.00 -11.22 8.96
N PHE A 68 -20.19 -10.16 8.88
CA PHE A 68 -18.91 -10.22 8.21
C PHE A 68 -17.91 -10.89 9.16
N LYS A 69 -17.57 -12.15 8.91
CA LYS A 69 -16.56 -12.88 9.69
C LYS A 69 -15.18 -12.57 9.11
N PRO A 70 -14.32 -11.80 9.80
CA PRO A 70 -13.01 -11.45 9.27
C PRO A 70 -12.16 -12.71 9.06
N VAL A 71 -11.72 -12.94 7.83
CA VAL A 71 -10.87 -14.09 7.47
C VAL A 71 -9.42 -13.70 7.70
N LYS A 72 -8.69 -14.44 8.56
CA LYS A 72 -7.27 -14.17 8.88
C LYS A 72 -6.36 -14.11 7.65
N ALA A 73 -6.69 -14.87 6.60
CA ALA A 73 -5.95 -14.85 5.33
C ALA A 73 -5.97 -13.47 4.64
N LEU A 74 -7.05 -12.69 4.80
CA LEU A 74 -7.23 -11.39 4.16
C LEU A 74 -6.34 -10.28 4.80
N ILE A 75 -6.00 -10.43 6.08
CA ILE A 75 -5.02 -9.58 6.77
C ILE A 75 -3.64 -9.78 6.15
N PHE A 76 -3.26 -11.05 5.95
CA PHE A 76 -1.97 -11.43 5.39
C PHE A 76 -1.81 -10.93 3.96
N THR A 77 -2.86 -11.01 3.14
CA THR A 77 -2.81 -10.52 1.75
C THR A 77 -2.66 -9.00 1.67
N GLY A 78 -3.36 -8.23 2.52
CA GLY A 78 -3.22 -6.77 2.59
C GLY A 78 -1.83 -6.33 3.03
N ALA A 79 -1.29 -6.96 4.07
CA ALA A 79 0.03 -6.62 4.62
C ALA A 79 1.15 -7.01 3.65
N ALA A 80 1.04 -8.20 3.04
CA ALA A 80 1.96 -8.64 1.99
C ALA A 80 1.93 -7.72 0.77
N GLN A 81 0.74 -7.27 0.34
CA GLN A 81 0.61 -6.30 -0.75
C GLN A 81 1.28 -4.96 -0.41
N ALA A 82 1.05 -4.43 0.81
CA ALA A 82 1.67 -3.20 1.26
C ALA A 82 3.21 -3.32 1.28
N LEU A 83 3.73 -4.39 1.87
CA LEU A 83 5.18 -4.66 1.91
C LEU A 83 5.76 -4.80 0.50
N ALA A 84 5.09 -5.54 -0.39
CA ALA A 84 5.55 -5.72 -1.77
C ALA A 84 5.59 -4.39 -2.54
N ALA A 85 4.54 -3.56 -2.43
CA ALA A 85 4.50 -2.24 -3.05
C ALA A 85 5.58 -1.31 -2.50
N TRP A 86 5.85 -1.36 -1.20
CA TRP A 86 6.88 -0.57 -0.55
C TRP A 86 8.29 -0.97 -1.02
N VAL A 87 8.63 -2.26 -0.96
CA VAL A 87 9.91 -2.79 -1.43
C VAL A 87 10.12 -2.49 -2.91
N TYR A 88 9.07 -2.68 -3.72
CA TYR A 88 9.10 -2.33 -5.13
C TYR A 88 9.40 -0.84 -5.35
N GLY A 89 8.82 0.05 -4.54
CA GLY A 89 9.08 1.48 -4.62
C GLY A 89 10.53 1.86 -4.31
N VAL A 90 11.18 1.20 -3.35
CA VAL A 90 12.60 1.40 -3.07
C VAL A 90 13.47 0.93 -4.23
N ILE A 91 13.16 -0.26 -4.79
CA ILE A 91 13.90 -0.83 -5.92
C ILE A 91 13.73 0.02 -7.19
N ASP A 92 12.52 0.48 -7.51
CA ASP A 92 12.27 1.35 -8.67
C ASP A 92 13.03 2.67 -8.55
N ALA A 93 13.15 3.22 -7.33
CA ALA A 93 13.94 4.41 -7.07
C ALA A 93 15.45 4.18 -7.27
N LEU A 94 15.99 3.05 -6.77
CA LEU A 94 17.40 2.67 -6.98
C LEU A 94 17.74 2.42 -8.45
N ARG A 95 16.83 1.78 -9.20
CA ARG A 95 17.01 1.53 -10.64
C ARG A 95 17.04 2.82 -11.45
N GLY A 96 16.31 3.85 -11.02
CA GLY A 96 16.24 5.14 -11.70
C GLY A 96 15.82 5.03 -13.16
N ARG A 97 16.05 6.08 -13.96
CA ARG A 97 15.89 6.04 -15.43
C ARG A 97 17.05 5.30 -16.08
N ARG A 98 16.74 4.12 -16.67
CA ARG A 98 17.54 3.54 -17.76
C ARG A 98 17.56 4.54 -18.90
#